data_AF-A0AAV0E350-F1
#
_entry.id   AF-A0AAV0E350-F1
#
_cell.length_a   1.000
_cell.length_b   1.000
_cell.length_c   1.000
_cell.angle_alpha   90.00
_cell.angle_beta   90.00
_cell.angle_gamma   90.00
#
_symmetry.space_group_name_H-M   'P 1'
#
loop_
_entity.id
_entity.type
_entity.pdbx_description
1 polymer ?
#
loop_
_entity_poly.entity_id
_entity_poly.type
_entity_poly.pdbx_seq_one_letter_code
_entity_poly.pdbx_strand_id
1 'polypeptide(L)'
;MMHWWLKAGSKTLLDLLKHLIPGIICWFIWKTYAEFIWGDRVGGVSSESIIIQIKHFISTWITSLSRLKIPGVEDVLLEEGIIPRNFKVSRMKIRAIRWIKPQNCLKLNTDACYVPGKAGGAAILRNDDGKLIAAIAFPLVASSSLEAEIFSIAYASRWMVDAGFHGFHVETDCMLALGYLTQVRDGRWKGCFQEMELLRIRKAISFGHIWREANTAAHYLAKSSTNILQQFYRAKDLPIQKFVLPSSYSLFLIIVLGVLAFFAEITLARGLQLEKTSKAVNVLYIEAALSQLLRMGSLRIASFGKLVGCLLILISANFTLISYGPE
;
A
#
# COMPACT_ATOMS: atom_id res chain seq x y z
N MET A 1 22.10 17.75 18.83
CA MET A 1 22.13 17.09 17.50
C MET A 1 20.72 17.05 16.87
N MET A 2 19.98 18.17 16.83
CA MET A 2 18.57 18.25 16.34
C MET A 2 18.25 19.66 15.76
N HIS A 3 19.14 20.27 14.98
CA HIS A 3 18.92 21.65 14.48
C HIS A 3 18.84 21.79 12.95
N TRP A 4 19.04 20.71 12.19
CA TRP A 4 19.18 20.83 10.74
C TRP A 4 17.84 20.92 9.99
N TRP A 5 16.73 20.38 10.51
CA TRP A 5 15.41 20.44 9.84
C TRP A 5 14.60 21.72 10.16
N LEU A 6 15.09 22.60 11.04
CA LEU A 6 14.43 23.86 11.41
C LEU A 6 14.98 25.09 10.66
N LYS A 7 16.04 24.94 9.87
CA LYS A 7 16.60 26.05 9.10
C LYS A 7 15.75 26.32 7.85
N ALA A 8 14.86 27.29 7.98
CA ALA A 8 14.07 27.85 6.89
C ALA A 8 14.98 28.58 5.89
N GLY A 9 15.30 27.90 4.77
CA GLY A 9 16.04 28.49 3.67
C GLY A 9 16.35 27.47 2.59
N SER A 10 15.35 27.07 1.80
CA SER A 10 15.55 26.16 0.66
C SER A 10 16.12 26.94 -0.54
N LYS A 11 17.44 27.04 -0.63
CA LYS A 11 18.11 27.58 -1.83
C LYS A 11 18.55 26.49 -2.80
N THR A 12 18.65 25.25 -2.35
CA THR A 12 19.10 24.11 -3.16
C THR A 12 18.13 22.93 -3.11
N LEU A 13 18.15 22.07 -4.14
CA LEU A 13 17.36 20.84 -4.16
C LEU A 13 17.78 19.91 -3.01
N LEU A 14 19.05 19.93 -2.59
CA LEU A 14 19.52 19.21 -1.40
C LEU A 14 18.78 19.65 -0.12
N ASP A 15 18.54 20.95 0.06
CA ASP A 15 17.77 21.44 1.20
C ASP A 15 16.33 20.94 1.14
N LEU A 16 15.70 20.95 -0.03
CA LEU A 16 14.35 20.38 -0.21
C LEU A 16 14.30 18.89 0.14
N LEU A 17 15.30 18.10 -0.30
CA LEU A 17 15.38 16.67 -0.02
C LEU A 17 15.56 16.41 1.49
N LYS A 18 16.36 17.21 2.18
CA LYS A 18 16.52 17.14 3.64
C LYS A 18 15.18 17.35 4.36
N HIS A 19 14.34 18.27 3.89
CA HIS A 19 13.02 18.51 4.49
C HIS A 19 12.02 17.35 4.27
N LEU A 20 12.25 16.47 3.30
CA LEU A 20 11.38 15.31 3.04
C LEU A 20 11.72 14.09 3.91
N ILE A 21 12.96 13.99 4.41
CA ILE A 21 13.42 12.85 5.22
C ILE A 21 12.54 12.63 6.47
N PRO A 22 12.19 13.66 7.28
CA PRO A 22 11.28 13.47 8.42
C PRO A 22 9.92 12.92 8.00
N GLY A 23 9.38 13.37 6.85
CA GLY A 23 8.13 12.86 6.29
C GLY A 23 8.23 11.38 5.91
N ILE A 24 9.33 10.97 5.29
CA ILE A 24 9.61 9.57 4.95
C ILE A 24 9.70 8.72 6.22
N ILE A 25 10.43 9.18 7.24
CA ILE A 25 10.55 8.48 8.53
C ILE A 25 9.17 8.31 9.17
N CYS A 26 8.38 9.38 9.27
CA CYS A 26 7.03 9.34 9.81
C CYS A 26 6.13 8.39 9.02
N TRP A 27 6.24 8.37 7.70
CA TRP A 27 5.47 7.45 6.85
C TRP A 27 5.82 5.98 7.11
N PHE A 28 7.11 5.62 7.25
CA PHE A 28 7.51 4.24 7.55
C PHE A 28 7.09 3.80 8.95
N ILE A 29 7.15 4.71 9.94
CA ILE A 29 6.63 4.45 11.29
C ILE A 29 5.12 4.24 11.24
N TRP A 30 4.38 5.12 10.57
CA TRP A 30 2.93 5.01 10.41
C TRP A 30 2.53 3.75 9.65
N LYS A 31 3.21 3.42 8.56
CA LYS A 31 2.98 2.19 7.78
C LYS A 31 3.18 0.95 8.64
N THR A 32 4.26 0.90 9.41
CA THR A 32 4.54 -0.26 10.27
C THR A 32 3.49 -0.37 11.39
N TYR A 33 3.05 0.76 11.95
CA TYR A 33 1.95 0.80 12.89
C TYR A 33 0.63 0.30 12.26
N ALA A 34 0.28 0.76 11.07
CA ALA A 34 -0.93 0.35 10.36
C ALA A 34 -0.92 -1.14 10.04
N GLU A 35 0.21 -1.68 9.57
CA GLU A 35 0.37 -3.11 9.30
C GLU A 35 0.34 -3.97 10.59
N PHE A 36 0.74 -3.41 11.73
CA PHE A 36 0.65 -4.09 13.03
C PHE A 36 -0.79 -4.11 13.58
N ILE A 37 -1.54 -3.02 13.41
CA ILE A 37 -2.92 -2.93 13.91
C ILE A 37 -3.91 -3.65 12.99
N TRP A 38 -3.72 -3.54 11.67
CA TRP A 38 -4.71 -3.96 10.67
C TRP A 38 -4.22 -5.03 9.70
N GLY A 39 -2.93 -5.38 9.72
CA GLY A 39 -2.36 -6.41 8.84
C GLY A 39 -2.25 -7.77 9.52
N ASP A 40 -2.12 -8.83 8.72
CA ASP A 40 -1.95 -10.22 9.20
C ASP A 40 -0.54 -10.52 9.76
N ARG A 41 0.22 -9.49 10.20
CA ARG A 41 1.58 -9.69 10.71
C ARG A 41 1.54 -10.38 12.08
N VAL A 42 2.01 -11.61 12.12
CA VAL A 42 2.24 -12.36 13.37
C VAL A 42 3.71 -12.19 13.77
N GLY A 43 4.01 -11.17 14.59
CA GLY A 43 5.35 -10.95 15.13
C GLY A 43 5.59 -9.53 15.65
N GLY A 44 6.54 -9.38 16.59
CA GLY A 44 6.93 -8.09 17.13
C GLY A 44 7.60 -7.17 16.09
N VAL A 45 7.49 -5.87 16.30
CA VAL A 45 8.11 -4.84 15.44
C VAL A 45 9.52 -4.53 15.93
N SER A 46 10.55 -4.84 15.13
CA SER A 46 11.93 -4.42 15.41
C SER A 46 12.19 -3.03 14.84
N SER A 47 12.74 -2.15 15.68
CA SER A 47 13.21 -0.83 15.28
C SER A 47 14.36 -0.92 14.27
N GLU A 48 15.26 -1.91 14.37
CA GLU A 48 16.31 -2.13 13.38
C GLU A 48 15.74 -2.41 11.99
N SER A 49 14.69 -3.23 11.89
CA SER A 49 14.04 -3.55 10.62
C SER A 49 13.42 -2.30 9.96
N ILE A 50 12.77 -1.44 10.74
CA ILE A 50 12.22 -0.16 10.24
C ILE A 50 13.35 0.74 9.74
N ILE A 51 14.44 0.87 10.52
CA ILE A 51 15.59 1.69 10.14
C ILE A 51 16.22 1.19 8.84
N ILE A 52 16.37 -0.13 8.68
CA ILE A 52 16.89 -0.74 7.44
C ILE A 52 15.98 -0.41 6.25
N GLN A 53 14.66 -0.52 6.41
CA GLN A 53 13.69 -0.19 5.36
C GLN A 53 13.75 1.29 4.97
N ILE A 54 13.82 2.20 5.94
CA ILE A 54 13.96 3.64 5.72
C ILE A 54 15.26 3.93 4.95
N LYS A 55 16.40 3.39 5.41
CA LYS A 55 17.69 3.59 4.74
C LYS A 55 17.67 3.07 3.30
N HIS A 56 17.08 1.90 3.08
CA HIS A 56 16.95 1.31 1.74
C HIS A 56 16.06 2.16 0.82
N PHE A 57 14.92 2.65 1.33
CA PHE A 57 14.03 3.52 0.58
C PHE A 57 14.70 4.84 0.20
N ILE A 58 15.32 5.52 1.18
CA ILE A 58 16.01 6.79 0.97
C ILE A 58 17.12 6.60 -0.07
N SER A 59 17.93 5.54 0.08
CA SER A 59 18.96 5.18 -0.91
C SER A 59 18.37 5.02 -2.32
N THR A 60 17.32 4.22 -2.47
CA THR A 60 16.67 3.96 -3.78
C THR A 60 16.09 5.24 -4.39
N TRP A 61 15.47 6.07 -3.56
CA TRP A 61 14.89 7.34 -3.96
C TRP A 61 15.97 8.32 -4.44
N ILE A 62 17.09 8.43 -3.73
CA ILE A 62 18.24 9.25 -4.17
C ILE A 62 18.84 8.71 -5.47
N THR A 63 18.97 7.38 -5.63
CA THR A 63 19.37 6.80 -6.93
C THR A 63 18.44 7.25 -8.05
N SER A 64 17.14 7.34 -7.79
CA SER A 64 16.17 7.82 -8.79
C SER A 64 16.35 9.30 -9.15
N LEU A 65 16.73 10.12 -8.17
CA LEU A 65 16.90 11.58 -8.29
C LEU A 65 18.26 11.99 -8.87
N SER A 66 19.27 11.11 -8.84
CA SER A 66 20.59 11.33 -9.44
C SER A 66 20.55 11.79 -10.91
N ARG A 67 19.45 11.53 -11.63
CA ARG A 67 19.19 12.03 -12.98
C ARG A 67 19.14 13.56 -13.08
N LEU A 68 18.81 14.24 -11.97
CA LEU A 68 18.74 15.70 -11.89
C LEU A 68 20.12 16.36 -11.80
N LYS A 69 21.22 15.58 -11.82
CA LYS A 69 22.62 16.05 -11.78
C LYS A 69 22.87 17.08 -10.68
N ILE A 70 22.45 16.78 -9.45
CA ILE A 70 22.59 17.72 -8.33
C ILE A 70 23.98 17.52 -7.71
N PRO A 71 24.91 18.47 -7.84
CA PRO A 71 26.24 18.34 -7.26
C PRO A 71 26.16 18.35 -5.73
N GLY A 72 26.96 17.52 -5.05
CA GLY A 72 27.13 17.53 -3.58
C GLY A 72 26.05 16.83 -2.74
N VAL A 73 25.01 16.25 -3.36
CA VAL A 73 24.00 15.46 -2.63
C VAL A 73 24.59 14.17 -2.08
N GLU A 74 25.41 13.49 -2.88
CA GLU A 74 26.03 12.21 -2.50
C GLU A 74 26.98 12.36 -1.30
N ASP A 75 27.80 13.41 -1.28
CA ASP A 75 28.78 13.66 -0.21
C ASP A 75 28.12 13.86 1.16
N VAL A 76 27.05 14.67 1.23
CA VAL A 76 26.33 14.93 2.48
C VAL A 76 25.60 13.68 2.99
N LEU A 77 25.06 12.86 2.09
CA LEU A 77 24.36 11.63 2.47
C LEU A 77 25.33 10.53 2.94
N LEU A 78 26.56 10.57 2.42
CA LEU A 78 27.67 9.73 2.88
C LEU A 78 28.17 10.16 4.26
N GLU A 79 28.33 11.46 4.49
CA GLU A 79 28.71 12.02 5.80
C GLU A 79 27.69 11.71 6.89
N GLU A 80 26.40 11.83 6.58
CA GLU A 80 25.31 11.51 7.50
C GLU A 80 25.03 9.99 7.64
N GLY A 81 25.79 9.14 6.93
CA GLY A 81 25.67 7.68 7.00
C GLY A 81 24.33 7.14 6.49
N ILE A 82 23.63 7.92 5.65
CA ILE A 82 22.33 7.56 5.06
C ILE A 82 22.51 6.59 3.90
N ILE A 83 23.56 6.78 3.09
CA ILE A 83 23.96 5.88 2.00
C ILE A 83 25.35 5.27 2.29
N PRO A 84 25.62 4.01 1.89
CA PRO A 84 26.93 3.39 2.10
C PRO A 84 28.01 4.00 1.20
N ARG A 85 29.27 4.01 1.67
CA ARG A 85 30.45 4.55 0.91
C ARG A 85 30.65 3.94 -0.48
N ASN A 86 30.15 2.72 -0.70
CA ASN A 86 30.27 2.00 -1.97
C ASN A 86 29.01 2.14 -2.84
N PHE A 87 28.13 3.10 -2.54
CA PHE A 87 26.89 3.30 -3.27
C PHE A 87 27.16 3.78 -4.69
N LYS A 88 26.98 2.89 -5.66
CA LYS A 88 27.00 3.25 -7.07
C LYS A 88 25.58 3.61 -7.50
N VAL A 89 25.41 4.84 -7.98
CA VAL A 89 24.19 5.24 -8.66
C VAL A 89 24.08 4.43 -9.96
N SER A 90 23.24 3.40 -9.93
CA SER A 90 22.79 2.72 -11.14
C SER A 90 21.81 3.63 -11.87
N ARG A 91 22.05 3.90 -13.16
CA ARG A 91 21.04 4.53 -14.02
C ARG A 91 19.84 3.58 -14.09
N MET A 92 18.80 3.85 -13.29
CA MET A 92 17.50 3.22 -13.48
C MET A 92 17.06 3.46 -14.93
N LYS A 93 16.65 2.41 -15.65
CA LYS A 93 16.00 2.54 -16.96
C LYS A 93 14.49 2.51 -16.71
N ILE A 94 13.78 3.60 -17.05
CA ILE A 94 12.31 3.53 -17.08
C ILE A 94 11.96 2.65 -18.26
N ARG A 95 11.18 1.61 -18.00
CA ARG A 95 10.68 0.70 -19.02
C ARG A 95 9.17 0.85 -19.05
N ALA A 96 8.62 1.17 -20.23
CA ALA A 96 7.19 1.04 -20.45
C ALA A 96 6.83 -0.45 -20.32
N ILE A 97 6.02 -0.78 -19.32
CA ILE A 97 5.56 -2.13 -19.08
C ILE A 97 4.23 -2.32 -19.79
N ARG A 98 4.15 -3.37 -20.60
CA ARG A 98 2.91 -3.79 -21.27
C ARG A 98 2.84 -5.30 -21.25
N TRP A 99 1.62 -5.82 -21.33
CA TRP A 99 1.41 -7.26 -21.53
C TRP A 99 2.07 -7.71 -22.83
N ILE A 100 2.80 -8.82 -22.77
CA ILE A 100 3.49 -9.41 -23.92
C ILE A 100 2.73 -10.67 -24.32
N LYS A 101 2.23 -10.68 -25.56
CA LYS A 101 1.50 -11.82 -26.11
C LYS A 101 2.35 -13.10 -26.08
N PRO A 102 1.74 -14.26 -25.82
CA PRO A 102 2.47 -15.52 -25.78
C PRO A 102 2.98 -15.90 -27.18
N GLN A 103 4.05 -16.69 -27.23
CA GLN A 103 4.56 -17.29 -28.46
C GLN A 103 4.17 -18.76 -28.46
N ASN A 104 3.30 -19.17 -29.39
CA ASN A 104 2.90 -20.56 -29.60
C ASN A 104 2.25 -21.24 -28.38
N CYS A 105 1.59 -20.49 -27.50
CA CYS A 105 0.83 -21.07 -26.40
C CYS A 105 -0.36 -20.21 -25.98
N LEU A 106 -1.28 -20.82 -25.25
CA LEU A 106 -2.34 -20.11 -24.54
C LEU A 106 -1.78 -19.47 -23.26
N LYS A 107 -2.24 -18.27 -22.94
CA LYS A 107 -1.82 -17.54 -21.74
C LYS A 107 -3.02 -17.15 -20.90
N LEU A 108 -2.95 -17.49 -19.63
CA LEU A 108 -4.00 -17.31 -18.64
C LEU A 108 -3.53 -16.31 -17.60
N ASN A 109 -4.03 -15.08 -17.66
CA ASN A 109 -3.75 -14.06 -16.66
C ASN A 109 -4.73 -14.20 -15.49
N THR A 110 -4.24 -14.27 -14.26
CA THR A 110 -5.07 -14.42 -13.05
C THR A 110 -4.87 -13.24 -12.12
N ASP A 111 -5.92 -12.85 -11.40
CA ASP A 111 -5.83 -11.94 -10.24
C ASP A 111 -6.93 -12.28 -9.23
N ALA A 112 -6.82 -11.74 -8.02
CA ALA A 112 -7.81 -11.90 -6.96
C ALA A 112 -8.17 -10.57 -6.29
N CYS A 113 -9.35 -10.53 -5.70
CA CYS A 113 -9.79 -9.45 -4.82
C CYS A 113 -10.17 -10.05 -3.47
N TYR A 114 -9.66 -9.45 -2.40
CA TYR A 114 -9.96 -9.83 -1.04
C TYR A 114 -10.33 -8.60 -0.23
N VAL A 115 -11.45 -8.68 0.46
CA VAL A 115 -11.80 -7.84 1.60
C VAL A 115 -12.28 -8.77 2.72
N PRO A 116 -12.13 -8.41 4.00
CA PRO A 116 -12.60 -9.24 5.09
C PRO A 116 -14.07 -9.66 4.90
N GLY A 117 -14.33 -10.98 4.96
CA GLY A 117 -15.64 -11.58 4.75
C GLY A 117 -16.04 -11.82 3.29
N LYS A 118 -15.25 -11.37 2.31
CA LYS A 118 -15.62 -11.47 0.89
C LYS A 118 -14.42 -11.49 -0.05
N ALA A 119 -14.27 -12.56 -0.81
CA ALA A 119 -13.20 -12.71 -1.79
C ALA A 119 -13.75 -13.14 -3.16
N GLY A 120 -12.95 -12.89 -4.19
CA GLY A 120 -13.25 -13.35 -5.54
C GLY A 120 -12.00 -13.38 -6.39
N GLY A 121 -12.04 -14.18 -7.45
CA GLY A 121 -10.95 -14.36 -8.40
C GLY A 121 -11.42 -14.05 -9.81
N ALA A 122 -10.44 -13.81 -10.68
CA ALA A 122 -10.69 -13.69 -12.10
C ALA A 122 -9.54 -14.26 -12.92
N ALA A 123 -9.89 -14.71 -14.12
CA ALA A 123 -8.95 -15.20 -15.11
C ALA A 123 -9.31 -14.71 -16.51
N ILE A 124 -8.28 -14.42 -17.31
CA ILE A 124 -8.40 -14.00 -18.71
C ILE A 124 -7.52 -14.89 -19.57
N LEU A 125 -8.15 -15.61 -20.49
CA LEU A 125 -7.50 -16.48 -21.46
C LEU A 125 -7.27 -15.76 -22.78
N ARG A 126 -6.02 -15.76 -23.25
CA ARG A 126 -5.62 -15.22 -24.55
C ARG A 126 -4.83 -16.23 -25.37
N ASN A 127 -4.95 -16.15 -26.69
CA ASN A 127 -4.12 -16.93 -27.62
C ASN A 127 -2.79 -16.24 -27.95
N ASP A 128 -2.00 -16.88 -28.80
CA ASP A 128 -0.72 -16.45 -29.38
C ASP A 128 -0.82 -15.20 -30.28
N ASP A 129 -1.99 -14.91 -30.85
CA ASP A 129 -2.28 -13.63 -31.47
C ASP A 129 -2.49 -12.49 -30.45
N GLY A 130 -2.61 -12.82 -29.16
CA GLY A 130 -3.00 -11.89 -28.11
C GLY A 130 -4.51 -11.59 -28.05
N LYS A 131 -5.32 -12.33 -28.81
CA LYS A 131 -6.77 -12.20 -28.80
C LYS A 131 -7.36 -12.87 -27.57
N LEU A 132 -8.35 -12.21 -26.98
CA LEU A 132 -9.17 -12.78 -25.91
C LEU A 132 -9.95 -13.99 -26.45
N ILE A 133 -9.86 -15.12 -25.75
CA ILE A 133 -10.68 -16.30 -26.03
C ILE A 133 -11.86 -16.34 -25.05
N ALA A 134 -11.55 -16.26 -23.76
CA ALA A 134 -12.51 -16.36 -22.67
C ALA A 134 -12.02 -15.59 -21.45
N ALA A 135 -12.95 -15.23 -20.57
CA ALA A 135 -12.62 -14.78 -19.23
C ALA A 135 -13.64 -15.34 -18.23
N ILE A 136 -13.25 -15.36 -16.96
CA ILE A 136 -14.10 -15.83 -15.88
C ILE A 136 -13.89 -14.95 -14.66
N ALA A 137 -14.98 -14.66 -13.96
CA ALA A 137 -14.97 -14.08 -12.62
C ALA A 137 -15.72 -15.04 -11.70
N PHE A 138 -15.20 -15.30 -10.50
CA PHE A 138 -15.77 -16.30 -9.60
C PHE A 138 -15.62 -15.87 -8.14
N PRO A 139 -16.60 -16.20 -7.28
CA PRO A 139 -16.46 -15.98 -5.84
C PRO A 139 -15.40 -16.92 -5.27
N LEU A 140 -14.71 -16.46 -4.23
CA LEU A 140 -13.73 -17.24 -3.47
C LEU A 140 -14.05 -17.17 -1.98
N VAL A 141 -13.65 -18.21 -1.26
CA VAL A 141 -13.56 -18.19 0.20
C VAL A 141 -12.08 -18.19 0.54
N ALA A 142 -11.62 -17.08 1.10
CA ALA A 142 -10.25 -16.90 1.55
C ALA A 142 -10.25 -16.11 2.86
N SER A 143 -9.20 -16.32 3.64
CA SER A 143 -8.92 -15.67 4.92
C SER A 143 -7.95 -14.51 4.79
N SER A 144 -7.22 -14.40 3.67
CA SER A 144 -6.26 -13.32 3.40
C SER A 144 -6.14 -13.02 1.90
N SER A 145 -5.53 -11.88 1.57
CA SER A 145 -5.24 -11.52 0.17
C SER A 145 -4.32 -12.53 -0.52
N LEU A 146 -3.33 -13.07 0.19
CA LEU A 146 -2.41 -14.07 -0.37
C LEU A 146 -3.13 -15.38 -0.65
N GLU A 147 -4.01 -15.81 0.25
CA GLU A 147 -4.81 -17.02 0.05
C GLU A 147 -5.77 -16.85 -1.15
N ALA A 148 -6.39 -15.69 -1.29
CA ALA A 148 -7.25 -15.39 -2.44
C ALA A 148 -6.48 -15.48 -3.78
N GLU A 149 -5.24 -14.98 -3.82
CA GLU A 149 -4.35 -15.09 -4.99
C GLU A 149 -4.04 -16.55 -5.33
N ILE A 150 -3.62 -17.34 -4.35
CA ILE A 150 -3.29 -18.77 -4.53
C ILE A 150 -4.52 -19.53 -5.01
N PHE A 151 -5.69 -19.31 -4.40
CA PHE A 151 -6.93 -19.97 -4.78
C PHE A 151 -7.45 -19.52 -6.14
N SER A 152 -7.25 -18.25 -6.52
CA SER A 152 -7.59 -17.75 -7.85
C SER A 152 -6.78 -18.47 -8.94
N ILE A 153 -5.47 -18.60 -8.73
CA ILE A 153 -4.58 -19.34 -9.65
C ILE A 153 -5.02 -20.80 -9.78
N ALA A 154 -5.33 -21.45 -8.65
CA ALA A 154 -5.72 -22.85 -8.63
C ALA A 154 -7.07 -23.09 -9.32
N TYR A 155 -8.07 -22.27 -8.99
CA TYR A 155 -9.38 -22.34 -9.59
C TYR A 155 -9.33 -22.12 -11.10
N ALA A 156 -8.62 -21.07 -11.54
CA ALA A 156 -8.48 -20.74 -12.96
C ALA A 156 -7.77 -21.85 -13.74
N SER A 157 -6.75 -22.49 -13.14
CA SER A 157 -6.03 -23.61 -13.75
C SER A 157 -6.93 -24.84 -13.89
N ARG A 158 -7.73 -25.16 -12.86
CA ARG A 158 -8.72 -26.24 -12.94
C ARG A 158 -9.78 -25.97 -14.00
N TRP A 159 -10.33 -24.76 -14.03
CA TRP A 159 -11.30 -24.32 -15.05
C TRP A 159 -10.80 -24.55 -16.48
N MET A 160 -9.54 -24.19 -16.77
CA MET A 160 -8.93 -24.45 -18.08
C MET A 160 -8.84 -25.94 -18.41
N VAL A 161 -8.44 -26.75 -17.44
CA VAL A 161 -8.28 -28.20 -17.62
C VAL A 161 -9.62 -28.90 -17.81
N ASP A 162 -10.64 -28.49 -17.05
CA ASP A 162 -12.02 -29.01 -17.15
C ASP A 162 -12.65 -28.61 -18.50
N ALA A 163 -12.28 -27.45 -19.05
CA ALA A 163 -12.63 -27.03 -20.40
C ALA A 163 -11.85 -27.75 -21.52
N GLY A 164 -10.97 -28.70 -21.17
CA GLY A 164 -10.21 -29.52 -22.11
C GLY A 164 -8.87 -28.93 -22.56
N PHE A 165 -8.47 -27.77 -22.04
CA PHE A 165 -7.20 -27.15 -22.40
C PHE A 165 -6.00 -27.79 -21.66
N HIS A 166 -4.85 -27.77 -22.33
CA HIS A 166 -3.57 -28.24 -21.84
C HIS A 166 -2.45 -27.41 -22.50
N GLY A 167 -1.22 -27.47 -21.98
CA GLY A 167 -0.07 -26.78 -22.58
C GLY A 167 -0.15 -25.24 -22.49
N PHE A 168 -0.73 -24.68 -21.43
CA PHE A 168 -0.90 -23.23 -21.27
C PHE A 168 0.00 -22.63 -20.19
N HIS A 169 0.22 -21.32 -20.28
CA HIS A 169 1.04 -20.55 -19.35
C HIS A 169 0.18 -19.65 -18.47
N VAL A 170 0.30 -19.78 -17.16
CA VAL A 170 -0.43 -18.99 -16.17
C VAL A 170 0.44 -17.84 -15.67
N GLU A 171 -0.09 -16.63 -15.69
CA GLU A 171 0.58 -15.41 -15.24
C GLU A 171 -0.15 -14.77 -14.06
N THR A 172 0.59 -14.46 -13.00
CA THR A 172 0.12 -13.72 -11.82
C THR A 172 1.09 -12.57 -11.50
N ASP A 173 0.59 -11.44 -10.99
CA ASP A 173 1.43 -10.36 -10.45
C ASP A 173 1.75 -10.52 -8.95
N CYS A 174 1.29 -11.62 -8.33
CA CYS A 174 1.64 -11.97 -6.97
C CYS A 174 2.88 -12.88 -6.94
N MET A 175 4.07 -12.28 -6.87
CA MET A 175 5.34 -13.01 -6.76
C MET A 175 5.37 -13.97 -5.57
N LEU A 176 4.73 -13.61 -4.45
CA LEU A 176 4.64 -14.47 -3.28
C LEU A 176 3.83 -15.74 -3.57
N ALA A 177 2.64 -15.62 -4.17
CA ALA A 177 1.82 -16.77 -4.57
C ALA A 177 2.58 -17.69 -5.53
N LEU A 178 3.30 -17.12 -6.51
CA LEU A 178 4.16 -17.88 -7.42
C LEU A 178 5.28 -18.63 -6.67
N GLY A 179 5.90 -18.00 -5.67
CA GLY A 179 6.92 -18.63 -4.83
C GLY A 179 6.38 -19.84 -4.05
N TYR A 180 5.17 -19.73 -3.50
CA TYR A 180 4.50 -20.87 -2.85
C TYR A 180 4.18 -22.01 -3.84
N LEU A 181 3.73 -21.68 -5.05
CA LEU A 181 3.42 -22.69 -6.07
C LEU A 181 4.66 -23.41 -6.63
N THR A 182 5.83 -22.76 -6.63
CA THR A 182 7.04 -23.27 -7.29
C THR A 182 8.11 -23.80 -6.34
N GLN A 183 8.20 -23.28 -5.11
CA GLN A 183 9.33 -23.50 -4.22
C GLN A 183 8.94 -23.87 -2.77
N VAL A 184 7.82 -23.34 -2.26
CA VAL A 184 7.49 -23.43 -0.82
C VAL A 184 6.14 -24.11 -0.60
N ARG A 185 6.15 -25.32 -0.02
CA ARG A 185 4.92 -26.03 0.36
C ARG A 185 4.57 -25.74 1.82
N ASP A 186 3.85 -24.64 2.06
CA ASP A 186 3.19 -24.42 3.35
C ASP A 186 2.18 -25.55 3.63
N GLY A 187 2.20 -26.10 4.85
CA GLY A 187 1.26 -27.13 5.28
C GLY A 187 -0.19 -26.70 5.18
N ARG A 188 -0.47 -25.39 5.33
CA ARG A 188 -1.82 -24.81 5.29
C ARG A 188 -2.56 -25.09 3.98
N TRP A 189 -1.85 -25.09 2.85
CA TRP A 189 -2.43 -25.24 1.51
C TRP A 189 -1.95 -26.50 0.79
N LYS A 190 -1.48 -27.50 1.54
CA LYS A 190 -0.88 -28.73 1.01
C LYS A 190 -1.73 -29.40 -0.08
N GLY A 191 -3.04 -29.51 0.12
CA GLY A 191 -3.96 -30.13 -0.85
C GLY A 191 -4.01 -29.34 -2.16
N CYS A 192 -4.16 -28.01 -2.09
CA CYS A 192 -4.12 -27.12 -3.24
C CYS A 192 -2.80 -27.25 -4.00
N PHE A 193 -1.67 -27.26 -3.30
CA PHE A 193 -0.35 -27.39 -3.93
C PHE A 193 -0.11 -28.76 -4.58
N GLN A 194 -0.59 -29.84 -3.95
CA GLN A 194 -0.51 -31.18 -4.54
C GLN A 194 -1.31 -31.27 -5.83
N GLU A 195 -2.53 -30.75 -5.83
CA GLU A 195 -3.35 -30.69 -7.04
C GLU A 195 -2.69 -29.84 -8.13
N MET A 196 -2.22 -28.65 -7.78
CA MET A 196 -1.58 -27.76 -8.74
C MET A 196 -0.31 -28.35 -9.35
N GLU A 197 0.47 -29.09 -8.56
CA GLU A 197 1.62 -29.82 -9.07
C GLU A 197 1.21 -30.96 -10.03
N LEU A 198 0.13 -31.68 -9.72
CA LEU A 198 -0.42 -32.71 -10.60
C LEU A 198 -0.90 -32.09 -11.92
N LEU A 199 -1.60 -30.96 -11.87
CA LEU A 199 -2.04 -30.23 -13.06
C LEU A 199 -0.83 -29.74 -13.88
N ARG A 200 0.19 -29.18 -13.22
CA ARG A 200 1.45 -28.73 -13.84
C ARG A 200 2.09 -29.83 -14.68
N ILE A 201 2.28 -31.02 -14.08
CA ILE A 201 2.94 -32.15 -14.72
C ILE A 201 2.04 -32.79 -15.78
N ARG A 202 0.79 -33.12 -15.44
CA ARG A 202 -0.09 -33.92 -16.32
C ARG A 202 -0.71 -33.13 -17.46
N LYS A 203 -0.84 -31.81 -17.32
CA LYS A 203 -1.47 -30.93 -18.31
C LYS A 203 -0.49 -29.95 -18.93
N ALA A 204 0.80 -30.11 -18.68
CA ALA A 204 1.88 -29.27 -19.20
C ALA A 204 1.62 -27.77 -18.92
N ILE A 205 1.19 -27.45 -17.70
CA ILE A 205 0.96 -26.05 -17.29
C ILE A 205 2.27 -25.47 -16.81
N SER A 206 2.52 -24.19 -17.11
CA SER A 206 3.65 -23.43 -16.58
C SER A 206 3.17 -22.18 -15.87
N PHE A 207 3.95 -21.69 -14.90
CA PHE A 207 3.61 -20.49 -14.13
C PHE A 207 4.68 -19.42 -14.33
N GLY A 208 4.28 -18.17 -14.36
CA GLY A 208 5.17 -17.02 -14.54
C GLY A 208 4.66 -15.78 -13.82
N HIS A 209 5.60 -14.89 -13.52
CA HIS A 209 5.28 -13.59 -12.95
C HIS A 209 5.04 -12.57 -14.07
N ILE A 210 4.00 -11.76 -13.91
CA ILE A 210 3.75 -10.57 -14.72
C ILE A 210 3.76 -9.32 -13.85
N TRP A 211 4.20 -8.20 -14.41
CA TRP A 211 4.09 -6.91 -13.74
C TRP A 211 2.61 -6.50 -13.59
N ARG A 212 2.25 -5.92 -12.45
CA ARG A 212 0.89 -5.47 -12.16
C ARG A 212 0.31 -4.54 -13.24
N GLU A 213 1.13 -3.64 -13.78
CA GLU A 213 0.75 -2.72 -14.86
C GLU A 213 0.30 -3.47 -16.13
N ALA A 214 0.85 -4.66 -16.35
CA ALA A 214 0.52 -5.53 -17.47
C ALA A 214 -0.59 -6.55 -17.15
N ASN A 215 -1.04 -6.65 -15.89
CA ASN A 215 -2.11 -7.55 -15.44
C ASN A 215 -3.46 -6.85 -15.20
N THR A 216 -3.58 -5.58 -15.59
CA THR A 216 -4.74 -4.71 -15.32
C THR A 216 -6.09 -5.30 -15.71
N ALA A 217 -6.17 -6.03 -16.82
CA ALA A 217 -7.42 -6.63 -17.26
C ALA A 217 -7.96 -7.68 -16.25
N ALA A 218 -7.09 -8.57 -15.75
CA ALA A 218 -7.49 -9.55 -14.74
C ALA A 218 -7.85 -8.85 -13.43
N HIS A 219 -7.11 -7.80 -13.08
CA HIS A 219 -7.37 -6.99 -11.89
C HIS A 219 -8.75 -6.35 -11.86
N TYR A 220 -9.14 -5.66 -12.94
CA TYR A 220 -10.47 -5.06 -13.02
C TYR A 220 -11.57 -6.11 -12.96
N LEU A 221 -11.37 -7.26 -13.60
CA LEU A 221 -12.34 -8.35 -13.57
C LEU A 221 -12.46 -8.96 -12.16
N ALA A 222 -11.34 -9.14 -11.45
CA ALA A 222 -11.33 -9.65 -10.07
C ALA A 222 -12.05 -8.67 -9.12
N LYS A 223 -11.88 -7.36 -9.28
CA LYS A 223 -12.58 -6.36 -8.46
C LYS A 223 -14.11 -6.45 -8.61
N SER A 224 -14.59 -6.77 -9.80
CA SER A 224 -16.01 -6.98 -10.07
C SER A 224 -16.54 -8.34 -9.57
N SER A 225 -15.69 -9.32 -9.30
CA SER A 225 -16.09 -10.70 -8.97
C SER A 225 -16.78 -10.86 -7.61
N THR A 226 -16.60 -9.91 -6.70
CA THR A 226 -16.98 -10.08 -5.30
C THR A 226 -18.51 -10.17 -5.12
N ASN A 227 -19.32 -9.45 -5.89
CA ASN A 227 -20.80 -9.44 -5.77
C ASN A 227 -21.51 -10.38 -6.76
N ILE A 228 -20.80 -11.27 -7.44
CA ILE A 228 -21.34 -12.03 -8.56
C ILE A 228 -21.29 -13.53 -8.25
N LEU A 229 -22.35 -14.26 -8.59
CA LEU A 229 -22.26 -15.72 -8.80
C LEU A 229 -21.33 -15.99 -9.98
N GLN A 230 -20.58 -17.09 -9.97
CA GLN A 230 -19.59 -17.41 -11.02
C GLN A 230 -20.08 -17.04 -12.42
N GLN A 231 -19.33 -16.17 -13.11
CA GLN A 231 -19.74 -15.61 -14.40
C GLN A 231 -18.67 -15.84 -15.46
N PHE A 232 -19.10 -16.49 -16.53
CA PHE A 232 -18.29 -16.77 -17.70
C PHE A 232 -18.53 -15.72 -18.78
N TYR A 233 -17.45 -15.24 -19.39
CA TYR A 233 -17.49 -14.26 -20.46
C TYR A 233 -16.78 -14.83 -21.70
N ARG A 234 -17.48 -14.89 -22.84
CA ARG A 234 -16.80 -15.07 -24.14
C ARG A 234 -16.19 -13.74 -24.58
N ALA A 235 -15.26 -13.80 -25.52
CA ALA A 235 -14.58 -12.64 -26.07
C ALA A 235 -15.52 -11.48 -26.48
N LYS A 236 -16.72 -11.80 -26.99
CA LYS A 236 -17.74 -10.83 -27.42
C LYS A 236 -18.61 -10.26 -26.29
N ASP A 237 -18.67 -10.95 -25.15
CA ASP A 237 -19.57 -10.64 -24.05
C ASP A 237 -18.82 -10.02 -22.86
N LEU A 238 -17.48 -9.95 -22.91
CA LEU A 238 -16.68 -9.29 -21.89
C LEU A 238 -17.01 -7.79 -21.91
N PRO A 239 -17.35 -7.17 -20.76
CA PRO A 239 -17.50 -5.73 -20.68
C PRO A 239 -16.10 -5.11 -20.84
N ILE A 240 -15.68 -4.93 -22.09
CA ILE A 240 -14.48 -4.18 -22.43
C ILE A 240 -14.80 -2.75 -22.02
N GLN A 241 -14.32 -2.35 -20.85
CA GLN A 241 -14.15 -0.94 -20.54
C GLN A 241 -13.22 -0.42 -21.63
N LYS A 242 -13.78 0.24 -22.65
CA LYS A 242 -12.98 0.98 -23.63
C LYS A 242 -12.12 1.91 -22.79
N PHE A 243 -10.80 1.74 -22.88
CA PHE A 243 -9.86 2.61 -22.21
C PHE A 243 -10.01 3.99 -22.85
N VAL A 244 -10.94 4.78 -22.32
CA VAL A 244 -11.09 6.18 -22.69
C VAL A 244 -9.94 6.87 -22.01
N LEU A 245 -8.93 7.25 -22.79
CA LEU A 245 -7.92 8.18 -22.32
C LEU A 245 -8.66 9.38 -21.72
N PRO A 246 -8.43 9.72 -20.44
CA PRO A 246 -9.08 10.87 -19.85
C PRO A 246 -8.80 12.07 -20.75
N SER A 247 -9.84 12.84 -21.05
CA SER A 247 -9.65 14.12 -21.74
C SER A 247 -8.60 14.95 -20.98
N SER A 248 -7.93 15.90 -21.64
CA SER A 248 -6.94 16.78 -20.98
C SER A 248 -7.48 17.39 -19.68
N TYR A 249 -8.77 17.74 -19.67
CA TYR A 249 -9.50 18.21 -18.49
C TYR A 249 -9.65 17.14 -17.40
N SER A 250 -10.02 15.91 -17.75
CA SER A 250 -10.12 14.80 -16.80
C SER A 250 -8.76 14.42 -16.22
N LEU A 251 -7.69 14.46 -17.03
CA LEU A 251 -6.32 14.21 -16.55
C LEU A 251 -5.89 15.29 -15.55
N PHE A 252 -6.16 16.56 -15.86
CA PHE A 252 -5.92 17.69 -14.95
C PHE A 252 -6.69 17.53 -13.64
N LEU A 253 -7.98 17.18 -13.71
CA LEU A 253 -8.80 16.91 -12.53
C LEU A 253 -8.28 15.74 -11.70
N ILE A 254 -7.85 14.64 -12.31
CA ILE A 254 -7.28 13.49 -11.57
C ILE A 254 -6.01 13.91 -10.83
N ILE A 255 -5.15 14.72 -11.45
CA ILE A 255 -3.95 15.25 -10.81
C ILE A 255 -4.32 16.17 -9.64
N VAL A 256 -5.24 17.12 -9.84
CA VAL A 256 -5.68 18.05 -8.80
C VAL A 256 -6.35 17.30 -7.63
N LEU A 257 -7.25 16.37 -7.92
CA LEU A 257 -7.92 15.56 -6.91
C LEU A 257 -6.95 14.63 -6.18
N GLY A 258 -5.97 14.05 -6.87
CA GLY A 258 -4.91 13.24 -6.25
C GLY A 258 -4.04 14.06 -5.29
N VAL A 259 -3.67 15.29 -5.68
CA VAL A 259 -2.94 16.23 -4.81
C VAL A 259 -3.79 16.64 -3.61
N LEU A 260 -5.07 16.96 -3.81
CA LEU A 260 -5.99 17.31 -2.73
C LEU A 260 -6.23 16.14 -1.77
N ALA A 261 -6.38 14.91 -2.28
CA ALA A 261 -6.52 13.70 -1.47
C ALA A 261 -5.27 13.45 -0.62
N PHE A 262 -4.08 13.62 -1.20
CA PHE A 262 -2.82 13.54 -0.46
C PHE A 262 -2.73 14.57 0.67
N PHE A 263 -3.13 15.83 0.40
CA PHE A 263 -3.20 16.86 1.44
C PHE A 263 -4.24 16.51 2.52
N ALA A 264 -5.42 16.03 2.12
CA ALA A 264 -6.47 15.61 3.03
C ALA A 264 -5.97 14.50 3.97
N GLU A 265 -5.31 13.47 3.43
CA GLU A 265 -4.75 12.35 4.19
C GLU A 265 -3.64 12.81 5.15
N ILE A 266 -2.76 13.73 4.72
CA ILE A 266 -1.76 14.34 5.60
C ILE A 266 -2.41 15.14 6.72
N THR A 267 -3.43 15.96 6.41
CA THR A 267 -4.14 16.76 7.42
C THR A 267 -4.94 15.88 8.38
N LEU A 268 -5.52 14.77 7.91
CA LEU A 268 -6.22 13.79 8.73
C LEU A 268 -5.24 13.05 9.65
N ALA A 269 -4.10 12.61 9.12
CA ALA A 269 -3.05 11.97 9.90
C ALA A 269 -2.48 12.92 10.98
N ARG A 270 -2.31 14.21 10.64
CA ARG A 270 -1.95 15.25 11.62
C ARG A 270 -3.07 15.53 12.61
N GLY A 271 -4.33 15.53 12.19
CA GLY A 271 -5.50 15.68 13.05
C GLY A 271 -5.60 14.56 14.09
N LEU A 272 -5.42 13.32 13.66
CA LEU A 272 -5.40 12.13 14.53
C LEU A 272 -4.18 12.09 15.46
N GLN A 273 -3.01 12.54 14.99
CA GLN A 273 -1.83 12.70 15.85
C GLN A 273 -2.04 13.82 16.89
N LEU A 274 -2.64 14.94 16.49
CA LEU A 274 -3.04 16.02 17.38
C LEU A 274 -4.12 15.56 18.37
N GLU A 275 -5.03 14.68 17.98
CA GLU A 275 -6.04 14.11 18.88
C GLU A 275 -5.43 13.22 19.98
N LYS A 276 -4.47 12.34 19.62
CA LYS A 276 -3.78 11.48 20.59
C LYS A 276 -2.86 12.27 21.53
N THR A 277 -2.22 13.33 21.03
CA THR A 277 -1.39 14.23 21.85
C THR A 277 -2.23 15.21 22.66
N SER A 278 -3.38 15.65 22.15
CA SER A 278 -4.36 16.52 22.82
C SER A 278 -4.96 15.87 24.05
N LYS A 279 -5.30 14.57 24.03
CA LYS A 279 -5.85 13.89 25.21
C LYS A 279 -4.86 13.88 26.39
N ALA A 280 -3.59 13.58 26.15
CA ALA A 280 -2.55 13.60 27.20
C ALA A 280 -2.21 15.02 27.67
N VAL A 281 -2.17 15.98 26.74
CA VAL A 281 -1.87 17.38 27.04
C VAL A 281 -3.03 18.07 27.78
N ASN A 282 -4.28 17.73 27.44
CA ASN A 282 -5.48 18.22 28.14
C ASN A 282 -5.54 17.72 29.59
N VAL A 283 -5.13 16.48 29.86
CA VAL A 283 -5.05 15.96 31.25
C VAL A 283 -4.06 16.77 32.07
N LEU A 284 -2.87 17.07 31.54
CA LEU A 284 -1.87 17.90 32.21
C LEU A 284 -2.34 19.34 32.43
N TYR A 285 -3.06 19.94 31.47
CA TYR A 285 -3.62 21.29 31.63
C TYR A 285 -4.78 21.32 32.62
N ILE A 286 -5.64 20.29 32.65
CA ILE A 286 -6.70 20.14 33.66
C ILE A 286 -6.08 20.00 35.05
N GLU A 287 -5.04 19.17 35.21
CA GLU A 287 -4.34 18.99 36.48
C GLU A 287 -3.71 20.31 36.97
N ALA A 288 -3.08 21.07 36.07
CA ALA A 288 -2.54 22.38 36.36
C ALA A 288 -3.64 23.41 36.76
N ALA A 289 -4.78 23.41 36.07
CA ALA A 289 -5.90 24.29 36.37
C ALA A 289 -6.55 23.95 37.72
N LEU A 290 -6.75 22.67 38.03
CA LEU A 290 -7.28 22.20 39.32
C LEU A 290 -6.32 22.53 40.47
N SER A 291 -5.01 22.34 40.28
CA SER A 291 -3.98 22.71 41.26
C SER A 291 -3.97 24.21 41.54
N GLN A 292 -4.15 25.05 40.51
CA GLN A 292 -4.28 26.50 40.70
C GLN A 292 -5.60 26.90 41.38
N LEU A 293 -6.73 26.29 41.03
CA LEU A 293 -8.02 26.53 41.69
C LEU A 293 -7.98 26.15 43.18
N LEU A 294 -7.37 25.01 43.52
CA LEU A 294 -7.12 24.57 44.90
C LEU A 294 -6.23 25.55 45.66
N ARG A 295 -5.13 26.02 45.05
CA ARG A 295 -4.26 27.05 45.64
C ARG A 295 -4.98 28.38 45.87
N MET A 296 -5.85 28.80 44.95
CA MET A 296 -6.67 30.01 45.11
C MET A 296 -7.72 29.86 46.22
N GLY A 297 -8.34 28.68 46.34
CA GLY A 297 -9.29 28.37 47.42
C GLY A 297 -8.65 28.35 48.81
N SER A 298 -7.42 27.87 48.91
CA SER A 298 -6.65 27.83 50.17
C SER A 298 -6.11 29.20 50.61
N LEU A 299 -5.73 30.06 49.66
CA LEU A 299 -5.12 31.37 49.95
C LEU A 299 -6.11 32.55 50.00
N ARG A 300 -7.41 32.34 49.72
CA ARG A 300 -8.49 33.36 49.65
C ARG A 300 -8.15 34.63 48.83
N ILE A 301 -7.16 34.57 47.94
CA ILE A 301 -6.79 35.64 47.03
C ILE A 301 -6.76 35.04 45.62
N ALA A 302 -7.85 35.23 44.88
CA ALA A 302 -7.90 34.90 43.46
C ALA A 302 -7.70 36.18 42.63
N SER A 303 -6.57 36.28 41.92
CA SER A 303 -6.42 37.33 40.91
C SER A 303 -7.33 36.99 39.72
N PHE A 304 -8.16 37.93 39.28
CA PHE A 304 -9.11 37.77 38.17
C PHE A 304 -8.52 37.06 36.95
N GLY A 305 -7.29 37.40 36.55
CA GLY A 305 -6.59 36.75 35.43
C GLY A 305 -6.29 35.25 35.60
N LYS A 306 -6.03 34.77 36.83
CA LYS A 306 -5.84 33.33 37.09
C LYS A 306 -7.15 32.56 37.04
N LEU A 307 -8.24 33.19 37.46
CA LEU A 307 -9.58 32.61 37.42
C LEU A 307 -10.07 32.50 35.97
N VAL A 308 -9.88 33.55 35.16
CA VAL A 308 -10.15 33.54 33.71
C VAL A 308 -9.27 32.50 33.00
N GLY A 309 -7.98 32.41 33.34
CA GLY A 309 -7.06 31.41 32.78
C GLY A 309 -7.50 29.96 33.05
N CYS A 310 -7.91 29.65 34.28
CA CYS A 310 -8.44 28.31 34.62
C CYS A 310 -9.76 28.02 33.88
N LEU A 311 -10.64 29.03 33.74
CA LEU A 311 -11.91 28.88 33.02
C LEU A 311 -11.70 28.58 31.54
N LEU A 312 -10.77 29.28 30.88
CA LEU A 312 -10.44 29.07 29.47
C LEU A 312 -9.86 27.67 29.21
N ILE A 313 -9.01 27.17 30.12
CA ILE A 313 -8.45 25.82 30.04
C ILE A 313 -9.57 24.77 30.16
N LEU A 314 -10.48 24.93 31.13
CA LEU A 314 -11.60 24.00 31.34
C LEU A 314 -12.62 24.02 30.20
N ILE A 315 -12.87 25.18 29.60
CA ILE A 315 -13.73 25.32 28.41
C ILE A 315 -13.09 24.63 27.20
N SER A 316 -11.80 24.88 26.95
CA SER A 316 -11.06 24.25 25.84
C SER A 316 -11.03 22.71 25.96
N ALA A 317 -10.86 22.19 27.18
CA ALA A 317 -10.87 20.76 27.42
C ALA A 317 -12.27 20.14 27.23
N ASN A 318 -13.33 20.83 27.68
CA ASN A 318 -14.71 20.39 27.48
C ASN A 318 -15.10 20.37 25.99
N PHE A 319 -14.71 21.36 25.19
CA PHE A 319 -14.97 21.34 23.74
C PHE A 319 -14.31 20.15 23.04
N THR A 320 -13.14 19.73 23.53
CA THR A 320 -12.41 18.58 22.98
C THR A 320 -13.03 17.24 23.44
N LEU A 321 -13.66 17.21 24.62
CA LEU A 321 -14.33 16.01 25.17
C LEU A 321 -15.78 15.84 24.70
N ILE A 322 -16.50 16.93 24.44
CA ILE A 322 -17.94 16.93 24.09
C ILE A 322 -18.16 16.81 22.58
N SER A 323 -17.23 17.29 21.74
CA SER A 323 -17.38 17.22 20.28
C SER A 323 -17.29 15.80 19.70
N TYR A 324 -16.93 14.80 20.50
CA TYR A 324 -16.87 13.39 20.08
C TYR A 324 -17.30 12.49 21.25
N GLY A 325 -18.60 12.14 21.25
CA GLY A 325 -19.14 11.05 22.07
C GLY A 325 -18.64 9.67 21.59
N PRO A 326 -18.89 8.60 22.37
CA PRO A 326 -18.26 7.31 22.17
C PRO A 326 -18.89 6.57 20.99
N GLU A 327 -18.13 6.38 19.92
CA GLU A 327 -18.28 5.28 18.96
C GLU A 327 -16.97 4.49 18.90
#